data_AF-A0A2Z3JVH5-F1
#
_entry.id   AF-A0A2Z3JVH5-F1
#
_cell.length_a   1.000
_cell.length_b   1.000
_cell.length_c   1.000
_cell.angle_alpha   90.00
_cell.angle_beta   90.00
_cell.angle_gamma   90.00
#
_symmetry.space_group_name_H-M   'P 1'
#
loop_
_entity.id
_entity.type
_entity.pdbx_description
1 polymer ?
#
loop_
_entity_poly.entity_id
_entity_poly.type
_entity_poly.pdbx_seq_one_letter_code
_entity_poly.pdbx_strand_id
1 'polypeptide(L)'
;MGASYYNVLQDNVGSMVRIMAGNDSLFGNFGVRLTGDIAVGGTTPGNSASGLVTYRGTTGRFDGILGVGGGYNFDRQSTLGELLIGVDYRLFDRLAVFGEARQHYYFDGTNDNISSIAAGVKFRF
;
A
#
# COMPACT_ATOMS: atom_id res chain seq x y z
N MET A 1 -7.69 -4.00 9.40
CA MET A 1 -6.37 -3.36 9.60
C MET A 1 -5.28 -4.32 9.16
N GLY A 2 -4.21 -3.86 8.53
CA GLY A 2 -3.09 -4.72 8.14
C GLY A 2 -1.75 -4.05 8.36
N ALA A 3 -0.71 -4.87 8.45
CA ALA A 3 0.66 -4.41 8.55
C ALA A 3 1.54 -5.28 7.62
N SER A 4 2.48 -4.64 6.94
CA SER A 4 3.54 -5.32 6.20
C SER A 4 4.89 -4.71 6.52
N TYR A 5 5.90 -5.55 6.38
CA TYR A 5 7.28 -5.12 6.24
C TYR A 5 7.69 -5.40 4.80
N TYR A 6 8.30 -4.43 4.13
CA TYR A 6 8.71 -4.59 2.75
C TYR A 6 9.99 -3.84 2.41
N ASN A 7 10.70 -4.38 1.42
CA ASN A 7 11.87 -3.76 0.85
C ASN A 7 11.49 -3.04 -0.44
N VAL A 8 12.08 -1.88 -0.67
CA VAL A 8 11.87 -1.13 -1.91
C VAL A 8 12.69 -1.80 -3.01
N LEU A 9 12.02 -2.27 -4.06
CA LEU A 9 12.65 -3.08 -5.11
C LEU A 9 13.50 -2.28 -6.09
N GLN A 10 13.30 -0.96 -6.17
CA GLN A 10 14.14 -0.08 -6.97
C GLN A 10 15.36 0.33 -6.13
N ASP A 11 16.52 -0.21 -6.52
CA ASP A 11 17.87 0.06 -6.01
C ASP A 11 18.21 -0.32 -4.55
N ASN A 12 17.44 -1.17 -3.86
CA ASN A 12 17.81 -1.69 -2.53
C ASN A 12 18.21 -0.56 -1.53
N VAL A 13 17.61 0.63 -1.67
CA VAL A 13 18.03 1.87 -1.01
C VAL A 13 17.39 2.04 0.39
N GLY A 14 16.50 1.13 0.80
CA GLY A 14 15.86 1.19 2.10
C GLY A 14 14.82 0.11 2.38
N SER A 15 14.51 -0.03 3.66
CA SER A 15 13.46 -0.92 4.17
C SER A 15 12.36 -0.11 4.83
N MET A 16 11.11 -0.50 4.57
CA MET A 16 9.92 0.23 4.98
C MET A 16 8.98 -0.69 5.78
N VAL A 17 8.33 -0.12 6.80
CA VAL A 17 7.16 -0.71 7.43
C VAL A 17 5.93 0.03 6.91
N ARG A 18 4.94 -0.72 6.45
CA ARG A 18 3.63 -0.18 6.08
C ARG A 18 2.58 -0.61 7.07
N ILE A 19 1.82 0.37 7.54
CA ILE A 19 0.60 0.15 8.30
C ILE A 19 -0.56 0.60 7.42
N MET A 20 -1.63 -0.19 7.39
CA MET A 20 -2.83 0.16 6.66
C MET A 20 -4.10 -0.07 7.49
N ALA A 21 -5.03 0.85 7.36
CA ALA A 21 -6.35 0.76 7.97
C ALA A 21 -7.40 1.19 6.94
N GLY A 22 -8.49 0.44 6.84
CA GLY A 22 -9.49 0.68 5.82
C GLY A 22 -10.49 -0.44 5.72
N ASN A 23 -11.46 -0.22 4.85
CA ASN A 23 -12.47 -1.19 4.46
C ASN A 23 -12.50 -1.24 2.93
N ASP A 24 -12.02 -2.35 2.36
CA ASP A 24 -11.93 -2.56 0.91
C ASP A 24 -13.28 -2.94 0.26
N SER A 25 -14.39 -2.92 1.02
CA SER A 25 -15.76 -3.14 0.52
C SER A 25 -16.79 -2.37 1.35
N LEU A 26 -16.69 -1.05 1.28
CA LEU A 26 -17.61 -0.13 1.95
C LEU A 26 -18.93 0.01 1.18
N PHE A 27 -18.86 0.04 -0.16
CA PHE A 27 -20.04 0.08 -1.03
C PHE A 27 -19.86 -0.89 -2.20
N GLY A 28 -20.51 -2.06 -2.10
CA GLY A 28 -20.29 -3.16 -3.02
C GLY A 28 -18.82 -3.59 -3.01
N ASN A 29 -18.19 -3.56 -4.17
CA ASN A 29 -16.77 -3.90 -4.32
C ASN A 29 -15.83 -2.70 -4.08
N PHE A 30 -16.35 -1.50 -3.85
CA PHE A 30 -15.55 -0.31 -3.62
C PHE A 30 -15.28 -0.09 -2.14
N GLY A 31 -14.07 0.37 -1.82
CA GLY A 31 -13.64 0.63 -0.46
C GLY A 31 -12.67 1.79 -0.36
N VAL A 32 -12.25 2.07 0.86
CA VAL A 32 -11.27 3.12 1.19
C VAL A 32 -10.21 2.59 2.12
N ARG A 33 -8.98 3.08 1.95
CA ARG A 33 -7.84 2.66 2.75
C ARG A 33 -6.90 3.83 3.00
N LEU A 34 -6.44 3.96 4.23
CA LEU A 34 -5.33 4.82 4.62
C LEU A 34 -4.10 3.97 4.82
N THR A 35 -2.96 4.46 4.36
CA THR A 35 -1.68 3.77 4.51
C THR A 35 -0.60 4.73 4.98
N GLY A 36 0.25 4.27 5.87
CA GLY A 36 1.41 4.98 6.37
C GLY A 36 2.65 4.13 6.16
N ASP A 37 3.64 4.67 5.47
CA ASP A 37 4.95 4.09 5.26
C ASP A 37 5.95 4.76 6.19
N ILE A 38 6.71 3.94 6.91
CA ILE A 38 7.70 4.38 7.89
C ILE A 38 9.06 3.79 7.48
N ALA A 39 10.05 4.67 7.31
CA ALA A 39 11.42 4.28 7.03
C ALA A 39 12.03 3.58 8.25
N VAL A 40 12.50 2.34 8.07
CA VAL A 40 13.24 1.60 9.10
C VAL A 40 14.75 1.66 8.84
N GLY A 41 15.14 1.75 7.57
CA GLY A 41 16.53 1.87 7.16
C GLY A 41 16.62 2.46 5.75
N GLY A 42 17.68 3.22 5.48
CA GLY A 42 17.82 4.00 4.25
C GLY A 42 17.03 5.32 4.28
N THR A 43 17.19 6.13 3.24
CA THR A 43 16.57 7.47 3.12
C THR A 43 15.49 7.56 2.04
N THR A 44 15.30 6.50 1.25
CA THR A 44 14.35 6.46 0.12
C THR A 44 13.33 5.34 0.31
N PRO A 45 12.03 5.56 0.05
CA PRO A 45 11.36 6.81 -0.31
C PRO A 45 11.16 7.82 0.83
N GLY A 46 11.47 7.47 2.08
CA GLY A 46 11.11 8.27 3.26
C GLY A 46 9.69 7.98 3.76
N ASN A 47 9.31 8.62 4.87
CA ASN A 47 8.01 8.49 5.50
C ASN A 47 6.92 9.11 4.60
N SER A 48 5.81 8.41 4.44
CA SER A 48 4.66 8.93 3.71
C SER A 48 3.34 8.45 4.27
N ALA A 49 2.28 9.21 3.99
CA ALA A 49 0.91 8.82 4.27
C ALA A 49 0.06 9.02 3.01
N SER A 50 -0.82 8.08 2.74
CA SER A 50 -1.70 8.12 1.58
C SER A 50 -3.09 7.59 1.86
N GLY A 51 -4.04 8.07 1.08
CA GLY A 51 -5.42 7.58 1.03
C GLY A 51 -5.71 7.02 -0.35
N LEU A 52 -6.32 5.84 -0.39
CA LEU A 52 -6.69 5.13 -1.61
C LEU A 52 -8.18 4.82 -1.62
N VAL A 53 -8.78 4.99 -2.79
CA VAL A 53 -10.02 4.29 -3.15
C VAL A 53 -9.61 2.93 -3.71
N THR A 54 -10.29 1.89 -3.28
CA THR A 54 -9.99 0.50 -3.64
C THR A 54 -11.19 -0.15 -4.33
N TYR A 55 -10.90 -1.11 -5.20
CA TYR A 55 -11.86 -2.03 -5.78
C TYR A 55 -11.43 -3.46 -5.48
N ARG A 56 -12.33 -4.27 -4.91
CA ARG A 56 -12.08 -5.65 -4.53
C ARG A 56 -12.87 -6.63 -5.41
N GLY A 57 -12.17 -7.57 -6.02
CA GLY A 57 -12.76 -8.74 -6.67
C GLY A 57 -12.51 -10.00 -5.84
N THR A 58 -13.57 -10.71 -5.43
CA THR A 58 -13.45 -11.91 -4.59
C THR A 58 -13.66 -13.18 -5.43
N THR A 59 -12.73 -14.13 -5.33
CA THR A 59 -12.87 -15.48 -5.91
C THR A 59 -12.40 -16.56 -4.93
N GLY A 60 -13.34 -17.38 -4.45
CA GLY A 60 -13.05 -18.37 -3.41
C GLY A 60 -12.44 -17.70 -2.18
N ARG A 61 -11.23 -18.11 -1.75
CA ARG A 61 -10.51 -17.52 -0.62
C ARG A 61 -9.61 -16.32 -0.99
N PHE A 62 -9.52 -15.97 -2.27
CA PHE A 62 -8.68 -14.90 -2.77
C PHE A 62 -9.49 -13.62 -2.97
N ASP A 63 -8.90 -12.49 -2.57
CA ASP A 63 -9.42 -11.16 -2.87
C ASP A 63 -8.36 -10.40 -3.68
N GLY A 64 -8.65 -10.12 -4.94
CA GLY A 64 -7.86 -9.20 -5.76
C GLY A 64 -8.23 -7.76 -5.45
N ILE A 65 -7.23 -6.88 -5.32
CA ILE A 65 -7.41 -5.48 -4.95
C ILE A 65 -6.74 -4.59 -5.99
N LEU A 66 -7.49 -3.62 -6.50
CA LEU A 66 -6.95 -2.50 -7.26
C LEU A 66 -7.16 -1.24 -6.42
N GLY A 67 -6.19 -0.35 -6.40
CA GLY A 67 -6.29 0.91 -5.68
C GLY A 67 -5.71 2.07 -6.47
N VAL A 68 -6.35 3.23 -6.32
CA VAL A 68 -5.84 4.49 -6.82
C VAL A 68 -6.05 5.55 -5.76
N GLY A 69 -5.09 6.44 -5.61
CA GLY A 69 -5.14 7.47 -4.61
C GLY A 69 -3.99 8.43 -4.67
N GLY A 70 -3.75 9.07 -3.54
CA GLY A 70 -2.65 9.99 -3.39
C GLY A 70 -2.35 10.26 -1.93
N GLY A 71 -1.26 10.96 -1.71
CA GLY A 71 -0.74 11.20 -0.38
C GLY A 71 0.30 12.28 -0.34
N TYR A 72 1.05 12.27 0.75
CA TYR A 72 2.14 13.18 0.98
C TYR A 72 3.34 12.41 1.52
N ASN A 73 4.52 12.71 1.00
CA ASN A 73 5.78 12.23 1.51
C ASN A 73 6.46 13.34 2.32
N PHE A 74 6.72 13.05 3.58
CA PHE A 74 7.17 14.04 4.56
C PHE A 74 8.65 14.39 4.37
N ASP A 75 9.47 13.42 3.95
CA ASP A 75 10.90 13.62 3.74
C ASP A 75 11.19 14.37 2.43
N ARG A 76 10.43 14.08 1.36
CA ARG A 76 10.48 14.80 0.08
C ARG A 76 9.69 16.10 0.07
N GLN A 77 8.88 16.34 1.11
CA GLN A 77 7.95 17.46 1.20
C GLN A 77 7.02 17.63 -0.02
N SER A 78 6.59 16.50 -0.60
CA SER A 78 5.90 16.48 -1.88
C SER A 78 4.62 15.64 -1.84
N THR A 79 3.63 16.06 -2.62
CA THR A 79 2.44 15.24 -2.88
C THR A 79 2.78 14.09 -3.84
N LEU A 80 2.08 12.99 -3.67
CA LEU A 80 2.24 11.81 -4.51
C LEU A 80 0.90 11.28 -5.01
N GLY A 81 0.91 10.74 -6.22
CA GLY A 81 -0.13 9.87 -6.74
C GLY A 81 0.27 8.41 -6.50
N GLU A 82 -0.71 7.56 -6.23
CA GLU A 82 -0.46 6.16 -5.89
C GLU A 82 -1.38 5.23 -6.68
N LEU A 83 -0.77 4.19 -7.27
CA LEU A 83 -1.45 3.03 -7.82
C LEU A 83 -1.09 1.79 -7.01
N LEU A 84 -2.08 0.94 -6.79
CA LEU A 84 -1.96 -0.30 -6.03
C LEU A 84 -2.59 -1.45 -6.81
N ILE A 85 -1.87 -2.57 -6.88
CA ILE A 85 -2.40 -3.87 -7.29
C ILE A 85 -2.02 -4.87 -6.21
N GLY A 86 -2.98 -5.62 -5.70
CA GLY A 86 -2.76 -6.55 -4.60
C GLY A 86 -3.60 -7.80 -4.67
N VAL A 87 -3.18 -8.80 -3.92
CA VAL A 87 -3.92 -10.05 -3.69
C VAL A 87 -3.83 -10.39 -2.21
N ASP A 88 -4.99 -10.64 -1.62
CA ASP A 88 -5.11 -11.20 -0.27
C ASP A 88 -5.51 -12.68 -0.36
N TYR A 89 -4.90 -13.54 0.44
CA TYR A 89 -5.34 -14.91 0.67
C TYR A 89 -5.85 -15.07 2.10
N ARG A 90 -7.13 -15.43 2.24
CA ARG A 90 -7.77 -15.66 3.55
C ARG A 90 -7.32 -16.98 4.15
N LEU A 91 -6.55 -16.89 5.24
CA LEU A 91 -6.19 -18.04 6.07
C LEU A 91 -7.41 -18.50 6.88
N PHE A 92 -8.04 -17.56 7.57
CA PHE A 92 -9.26 -17.72 8.36
C PHE A 92 -10.11 -16.45 8.23
N ASP A 93 -11.34 -16.44 8.77
CA ASP A 93 -12.28 -15.31 8.59
C ASP A 93 -11.70 -13.96 9.05
N ARG A 94 -10.80 -13.97 10.03
CA ARG A 94 -10.20 -12.77 10.64
C ARG A 94 -8.76 -12.49 10.22
N LEU A 95 -8.12 -13.38 9.47
CA LEU A 95 -6.70 -13.27 9.13
C LEU A 95 -6.45 -13.63 7.66
N ALA A 96 -5.76 -12.73 6.96
CA ALA A 96 -5.29 -12.94 5.60
C ALA A 96 -3.78 -12.61 5.51
N VAL A 97 -3.10 -13.27 4.59
CA VAL A 97 -1.80 -12.81 4.09
C VAL A 97 -2.04 -12.02 2.81
N PHE A 98 -1.19 -11.06 2.52
CA PHE A 98 -1.32 -10.25 1.31
C PHE A 98 0.01 -10.04 0.62
N GLY A 99 -0.07 -9.82 -0.69
CA GLY A 99 1.00 -9.29 -1.53
C GLY A 99 0.48 -8.08 -2.31
N GLU A 100 1.20 -6.96 -2.28
CA GLU A 100 0.81 -5.70 -2.91
C GLU A 100 1.97 -5.08 -3.67
N ALA A 101 1.78 -4.82 -4.95
CA ALA A 101 2.64 -3.97 -5.75
C ALA A 101 2.08 -2.56 -5.78
N ARG A 102 2.92 -1.55 -5.54
CA ARG A 102 2.53 -0.14 -5.57
C ARG A 102 3.47 0.69 -6.41
N GLN A 103 2.90 1.72 -7.03
CA GLN A 103 3.61 2.72 -7.80
C GLN A 103 3.31 4.10 -7.21
N HIS A 104 4.36 4.81 -6.78
CA HIS A 104 4.27 6.21 -6.38
C HIS A 104 4.76 7.11 -7.51
N TYR A 105 4.02 8.17 -7.78
CA TYR A 105 4.38 9.23 -8.71
C TYR A 105 4.50 10.53 -7.90
N TYR A 106 5.68 11.12 -7.84
CA TYR A 106 5.90 12.34 -7.07
C TYR A 106 5.65 13.58 -7.92
N PHE A 107 4.97 14.57 -7.34
CA PHE A 107 4.63 15.83 -8.00
C PHE A 107 5.51 16.98 -7.50
N ASP A 108 6.81 16.73 -7.33
CA ASP A 108 7.86 17.70 -6.92
C ASP A 108 8.59 18.35 -8.10
N GLY A 109 8.22 17.98 -9.34
CA GLY A 109 8.89 18.44 -10.56
C GLY A 109 10.13 17.65 -10.94
N THR A 110 10.54 16.63 -10.18
CA THR A 110 11.66 15.74 -10.56
C THR A 110 11.23 14.63 -11.51
N ASN A 111 9.92 14.40 -11.65
CA ASN A 111 9.31 13.29 -12.40
C ASN A 111 9.74 11.91 -11.86
N ASP A 112 10.08 11.84 -10.57
CA ASP A 112 10.43 10.60 -9.89
C ASP A 112 9.22 9.69 -9.76
N ASN A 113 9.46 8.40 -10.01
CA ASN A 113 8.51 7.35 -9.69
C ASN A 113 9.20 6.24 -8.91
N ILE A 114 8.50 5.67 -7.94
CA ILE A 114 9.03 4.60 -7.08
C ILE A 114 8.07 3.43 -7.09
N SER A 115 8.57 2.27 -7.50
CA SER A 115 7.86 1.01 -7.40
C SER A 115 8.22 0.27 -6.12
N SER A 116 7.23 -0.37 -5.49
CA SER A 116 7.45 -1.25 -4.35
C SER A 116 6.59 -2.50 -4.44
N ILE A 117 7.07 -3.60 -3.87
CA ILE A 117 6.26 -4.79 -3.61
C ILE A 117 6.39 -5.13 -2.15
N ALA A 118 5.24 -5.32 -1.50
CA ALA A 118 5.12 -5.63 -0.10
C ALA A 118 4.38 -6.95 0.09
N ALA A 119 4.78 -7.69 1.12
CA ALA A 119 4.00 -8.82 1.61
C ALA A 119 3.79 -8.67 3.11
N GLY A 120 2.66 -9.16 3.63
CA GLY A 120 2.37 -9.02 5.05
C GLY A 120 1.10 -9.73 5.49
N VAL A 121 0.61 -9.31 6.65
CA VAL A 121 -0.58 -9.87 7.30
C VAL A 121 -1.66 -8.81 7.51
N LYS A 122 -2.91 -9.20 7.27
CA LYS A 122 -4.08 -8.34 7.42
C LYS A 122 -5.08 -9.00 8.37
N PHE A 123 -5.45 -8.26 9.41
CA PHE A 123 -6.59 -8.59 10.27
C PHE A 123 -7.87 -8.00 9.70
N ARG A 124 -8.90 -8.83 9.63
CA ARG A 124 -10.23 -8.51 9.12
C ARG A 124 -11.21 -8.54 10.29
N PHE A 125 -12.10 -7.55 10.33
CA PHE A 125 -13.15 -7.38 11.32
C PHE A 125 -14.44 -6.98 10.61
#